data_AF-A0A2K5K2P5-F1
#
_entry.id   AF-A0A2K5K2P5-F1
#
_cell.length_a   1.000
_cell.length_b   1.000
_cell.length_c   1.000
_cell.angle_alpha   90.00
_cell.angle_beta   90.00
_cell.angle_gamma   90.00
#
_symmetry.space_group_name_H-M   'P 1'
#
loop_
_entity.id
_entity.type
_entity.pdbx_description
1 polymer ?
#
loop_
_entity_poly.entity_id
_entity_poly.type
_entity_poly.pdbx_seq_one_letter_code
_entity_poly.pdbx_strand_id
1 'polypeptide(L)'
;MAVLNQKSVLDMIKEFRKNWRALCNSERTTLCGADSMLLALQLSMAENHKQHSGEFTVSLSDVLLTWKYLLHEKLNLPVENMEVTDHYEDIKKIYDDFLENSNMLDLIDVYKKCRILTSNCENNNTICPVQLLDKEIFPEY
;
A
#
# COMPACT_ATOMS: atom_id res chain seq x y z
N MET A 1 -5.37 -19.10 14.86
CA MET A 1 -4.58 -19.47 13.66
C MET A 1 -3.71 -18.30 13.13
N ALA A 2 -2.97 -17.58 14.00
CA ALA A 2 -2.20 -16.40 13.59
C ALA A 2 -0.73 -16.69 13.21
N VAL A 3 -0.16 -17.80 13.67
CA VAL A 3 1.29 -18.08 13.60
C VAL A 3 1.78 -18.49 12.20
N LEU A 4 0.90 -19.01 11.33
CA LEU A 4 1.28 -19.49 10.00
C LEU A 4 1.41 -18.36 8.96
N ASN A 5 0.71 -17.23 9.14
CA ASN A 5 0.55 -16.23 8.07
C ASN A 5 1.47 -14.99 8.20
N GLN A 6 1.88 -14.55 9.40
CA GLN A 6 2.96 -13.55 9.53
C GLN A 6 4.25 -14.02 8.83
N LYS A 7 4.47 -15.33 8.86
CA LYS A 7 5.59 -15.96 8.16
C LYS A 7 5.56 -15.65 6.66
N SER A 8 4.38 -15.62 6.04
CA SER A 8 4.24 -15.36 4.60
C SER A 8 4.59 -13.91 4.20
N VAL A 9 4.12 -12.89 4.93
CA VAL A 9 4.47 -11.47 4.64
C VAL A 9 5.94 -11.22 4.90
N LEU A 10 6.44 -11.75 6.02
CA LEU A 10 7.85 -11.64 6.37
C LEU A 10 8.75 -12.38 5.37
N ASP A 11 8.31 -13.52 4.83
CA ASP A 11 9.01 -14.24 3.79
C ASP A 11 8.97 -13.50 2.45
N MET A 12 7.85 -12.86 2.10
CA MET A 12 7.77 -11.93 0.95
C MET A 12 8.75 -10.76 1.09
N ILE A 13 8.79 -10.11 2.27
CA ILE A 13 9.73 -9.01 2.55
C ILE A 13 11.19 -9.51 2.48
N LYS A 14 11.47 -10.73 2.98
CA LYS A 14 12.81 -11.33 2.85
C LYS A 14 13.17 -11.58 1.39
N GLU A 15 12.26 -12.11 0.59
CA GLU A 15 12.47 -12.35 -0.83
C GLU A 15 12.71 -11.05 -1.59
N PHE A 16 11.93 -10.01 -1.28
CA PHE A 16 12.13 -8.66 -1.79
C PHE A 16 13.54 -8.14 -1.44
N ARG A 17 13.95 -8.23 -0.16
CA ARG A 17 15.29 -7.78 0.28
C ARG A 17 16.42 -8.56 -0.39
N LYS A 18 16.25 -9.86 -0.66
CA LYS A 18 17.23 -10.67 -1.41
C LYS A 18 17.38 -10.19 -2.85
N ASN A 19 16.28 -9.85 -3.51
CA ASN A 19 16.24 -9.44 -4.91
C ASN A 19 16.26 -7.92 -5.12
N TRP A 20 16.53 -7.15 -4.05
CA TRP A 20 16.47 -5.70 -4.02
C TRP A 20 17.10 -5.02 -5.24
N ARG A 21 18.35 -5.37 -5.55
CA ARG A 21 19.13 -4.73 -6.62
C ARG A 21 18.55 -4.96 -8.01
N ALA A 22 17.74 -6.00 -8.18
CA ALA A 22 17.04 -6.29 -9.42
C ALA A 22 15.66 -5.59 -9.49
N LEU A 23 15.10 -5.20 -8.34
CA LEU A 23 13.73 -4.68 -8.23
C LEU A 23 13.64 -3.15 -8.05
N CYS A 24 14.68 -2.54 -7.49
CA CYS A 24 14.73 -1.12 -7.15
C CYS A 24 16.00 -0.48 -7.71
N ASN A 25 15.84 0.75 -8.22
CA ASN A 25 16.93 1.55 -8.76
C ASN A 25 17.66 2.37 -7.67
N SER A 26 17.05 2.52 -6.49
CA SER A 26 17.62 3.29 -5.38
C SER A 26 18.47 2.40 -4.47
N GLU A 27 19.57 2.96 -3.95
CA GLU A 27 20.45 2.27 -2.99
C GLU A 27 19.76 2.06 -1.64
N ARG A 28 18.79 2.90 -1.28
CA ARG A 28 18.02 2.84 -0.03
C ARG A 28 16.55 3.14 -0.32
N THR A 29 15.68 2.23 0.10
CA THR A 29 14.22 2.37 0.06
C THR A 29 13.68 1.86 1.38
N THR A 30 12.89 2.70 2.03
CA THR A 30 12.21 2.35 3.27
C THR A 30 10.92 1.62 2.95
N LEU A 31 10.74 0.43 3.53
CA LEU A 31 9.47 -0.27 3.44
C LEU A 31 8.46 0.38 4.38
N CYS A 32 7.36 0.90 3.84
CA CYS A 32 6.26 1.44 4.63
C CYS A 32 5.34 0.30 5.08
N GLY A 33 5.24 0.10 6.39
CA GLY A 33 4.16 -0.71 6.97
C GLY A 33 2.81 -0.01 6.87
N ALA A 34 1.73 -0.71 7.23
CA ALA A 34 0.36 -0.20 7.13
C ALA A 34 0.17 1.17 7.83
N ASP A 35 0.71 1.35 9.04
CA ASP A 35 0.59 2.63 9.76
C ASP A 35 1.26 3.80 9.03
N SER A 36 2.44 3.55 8.43
CA SER A 36 3.15 4.59 7.66
C SER A 36 2.44 4.89 6.35
N MET A 37 1.87 3.88 5.70
CA MET A 37 1.06 4.06 4.51
C MET A 37 -0.21 4.86 4.82
N LEU A 38 -0.88 4.58 5.94
CA LEU A 38 -2.08 5.31 6.37
C LEU A 38 -1.76 6.76 6.73
N LEU A 39 -0.64 7.00 7.42
CA LEU A 39 -0.17 8.35 7.74
C LEU A 39 0.17 9.13 6.46
N ALA A 40 0.86 8.52 5.51
CA ALA A 40 1.16 9.13 4.21
C ALA A 40 -0.13 9.51 3.48
N LEU A 41 -1.12 8.60 3.44
CA LEU A 41 -2.42 8.90 2.83
C LEU A 41 -3.15 10.06 3.53
N GLN A 42 -3.16 10.08 4.87
CA GLN A 42 -3.76 11.17 5.64
C GLN A 42 -3.11 12.51 5.30
N LEU A 43 -1.78 12.57 5.18
CA LEU A 43 -1.05 13.78 4.79
C LEU A 43 -1.36 14.19 3.35
N SER A 44 -1.44 13.24 2.43
CA SER A 44 -1.80 13.50 1.03
C SER A 44 -3.21 14.06 0.90
N MET A 45 -4.17 13.52 1.66
CA MET A 45 -5.54 14.03 1.69
C MET A 45 -5.63 15.43 2.30
N ALA A 46 -4.91 15.67 3.40
CA ALA A 46 -4.88 17.00 4.03
C ALA A 46 -4.21 18.05 3.13
N GLU A 47 -3.16 17.67 2.38
CA GLU A 47 -2.54 18.56 1.38
C GLU A 47 -3.48 18.83 0.21
N ASN A 48 -4.18 17.80 -0.28
CA ASN A 48 -5.19 17.99 -1.32
C ASN A 48 -6.33 18.92 -0.84
N HIS A 49 -6.82 18.71 0.38
CA HIS A 49 -7.85 19.57 0.97
C HIS A 49 -7.35 21.02 1.07
N LYS A 50 -6.11 21.24 1.52
CA LYS A 50 -5.51 22.57 1.58
C LYS A 50 -5.45 23.26 0.21
N GLN A 51 -5.18 22.52 -0.87
CA GLN A 51 -5.15 23.08 -2.23
C GLN A 51 -6.53 23.53 -2.71
N HIS A 52 -7.61 22.89 -2.25
CA HIS A 52 -8.98 23.14 -2.70
C HIS A 52 -9.79 24.06 -1.78
N SER A 53 -9.65 23.91 -0.46
CA SER A 53 -10.43 24.64 0.56
C SER A 53 -9.58 25.58 1.42
N GLY A 54 -8.25 25.49 1.33
CA GLY A 54 -7.31 26.30 2.11
C GLY A 54 -6.95 25.73 3.49
N GLU A 55 -7.58 24.64 3.92
CA GLU A 55 -7.34 24.02 5.24
C GLU A 55 -6.57 22.71 5.15
N PHE A 56 -5.54 22.54 5.97
CA PHE A 56 -4.78 21.28 6.07
C PHE A 56 -5.43 20.33 7.09
N THR A 57 -6.59 19.79 6.74
CA THR A 57 -7.40 18.95 7.61
C THR A 57 -8.07 17.85 6.78
N VAL A 58 -8.36 16.72 7.42
CA VAL A 58 -9.12 15.61 6.83
C VAL A 58 -9.79 14.83 7.94
N SER A 59 -11.01 14.34 7.72
CA SER A 59 -11.68 13.49 8.69
C SER A 59 -11.08 12.07 8.66
N LEU A 60 -10.94 11.43 9.81
CA LEU A 60 -10.45 10.05 9.87
C LEU A 60 -11.38 9.09 9.11
N SER A 61 -12.69 9.37 9.05
CA SER A 61 -13.64 8.55 8.31
C SER A 61 -13.35 8.56 6.81
N ASP A 62 -13.08 9.74 6.25
CA ASP A 62 -12.73 9.88 4.82
C ASP A 62 -11.38 9.23 4.52
N VAL A 63 -10.42 9.34 5.43
CA VAL A 63 -9.12 8.66 5.32
C VAL A 63 -9.31 7.15 5.24
N LEU A 64 -10.11 6.56 6.12
CA LEU A 64 -10.35 5.11 6.13
C LEU A 64 -11.12 4.62 4.90
N LEU A 65 -12.08 5.42 4.40
CA LEU A 65 -12.79 5.11 3.15
C LEU A 65 -11.83 5.13 1.95
N THR A 66 -11.04 6.20 1.84
CA THR A 66 -10.05 6.37 0.77
C THR A 66 -8.96 5.32 0.85
N TRP A 67 -8.53 4.95 2.05
CA TRP A 67 -7.60 3.87 2.31
C TRP A 67 -8.13 2.55 1.77
N LYS A 68 -9.37 2.18 2.13
CA LYS A 68 -10.02 0.97 1.62
C LYS A 68 -10.06 0.96 0.09
N TYR A 69 -10.43 2.08 -0.53
CA TYR A 69 -10.46 2.22 -1.98
C TYR A 69 -9.06 2.06 -2.61
N LEU A 70 -8.06 2.77 -2.09
CA LEU A 70 -6.66 2.72 -2.55
C LEU A 70 -6.11 1.30 -2.56
N LEU A 71 -6.37 0.52 -1.52
CA LEU A 71 -5.90 -0.86 -1.42
C LEU A 71 -6.57 -1.77 -2.43
N HIS A 72 -7.89 -1.66 -2.60
CA HIS A 72 -8.61 -2.45 -3.59
C HIS A 72 -8.13 -2.12 -5.00
N GLU A 73 -7.98 -0.83 -5.31
CA GLU A 73 -7.47 -0.39 -6.61
C GLU A 73 -6.04 -0.90 -6.85
N LYS A 74 -5.12 -0.67 -5.90
CA LYS A 74 -3.73 -1.14 -6.04
C LYS A 74 -3.66 -2.67 -6.11
N LEU A 75 -4.55 -3.43 -5.49
CA LEU A 75 -4.56 -4.90 -5.55
C LEU A 75 -5.34 -5.48 -6.74
N ASN A 76 -5.91 -4.63 -7.61
CA ASN A 76 -6.83 -5.03 -8.69
C ASN A 76 -8.01 -5.90 -8.16
N LEU A 77 -8.52 -5.56 -6.98
CA LEU A 77 -9.69 -6.19 -6.38
C LEU A 77 -10.96 -5.45 -6.78
N PRO A 78 -12.12 -6.13 -6.88
CA PRO A 78 -13.38 -5.45 -7.16
C PRO A 78 -13.69 -4.46 -6.04
N VAL A 79 -14.03 -3.23 -6.43
CA VAL A 79 -14.51 -2.17 -5.53
C VAL A 79 -16.04 -2.20 -5.61
N GLU A 80 -16.68 -3.08 -4.83
CA GLU A 80 -18.14 -3.08 -4.76
C GLU A 80 -18.64 -1.95 -3.86
N ASN A 81 -19.51 -1.09 -4.41
CA ASN A 81 -20.31 -0.09 -3.68
C ASN A 81 -19.52 0.90 -2.80
N MET A 82 -18.31 1.33 -3.20
CA MET A 82 -17.66 2.47 -2.56
C MET A 82 -17.90 3.74 -3.37
N GLU A 83 -18.41 4.79 -2.71
CA GLU A 83 -18.35 6.13 -3.27
C GLU A 83 -16.88 6.51 -3.45
N VAL A 84 -16.53 6.91 -4.67
CA VAL A 84 -15.17 7.38 -4.97
C VAL A 84 -14.97 8.69 -4.23
N THR A 85 -13.92 8.78 -3.43
CA THR A 85 -13.55 10.02 -2.74
C THR A 85 -13.36 11.14 -3.76
N ASP A 86 -13.90 12.32 -3.46
CA ASP A 86 -13.68 13.52 -4.28
C ASP A 86 -12.17 13.77 -4.48
N HIS A 87 -11.79 14.09 -5.72
CA HIS A 87 -10.39 14.33 -6.11
C HIS A 87 -9.43 13.15 -5.83
N TYR A 88 -9.94 11.90 -5.86
CA TYR A 88 -9.14 10.71 -5.59
C TYR A 88 -7.84 10.63 -6.42
N GLU A 89 -7.89 10.94 -7.72
CA GLU A 89 -6.69 10.88 -8.57
C GLU A 89 -5.62 11.90 -8.14
N ASP A 90 -6.03 13.08 -7.66
CA ASP A 90 -5.10 14.08 -7.12
C ASP A 90 -4.50 13.61 -5.80
N ILE A 91 -5.33 13.04 -4.91
CA ILE A 91 -4.88 12.44 -3.64
C ILE A 91 -3.87 11.32 -3.88
N LYS A 92 -4.19 10.41 -4.81
CA LYS A 92 -3.34 9.28 -5.18
C LYS A 92 -2.02 9.76 -5.76
N LYS A 93 -2.04 10.77 -6.62
CA LYS A 93 -0.82 11.38 -7.16
C LYS A 93 0.04 11.97 -6.04
N ILE A 94 -0.53 12.74 -5.13
CA ILE A 94 0.21 13.31 -3.99
C ILE A 94 0.78 12.20 -3.09
N TYR A 95 0.04 11.09 -2.91
CA TYR A 95 0.50 9.91 -2.18
C TYR A 95 1.69 9.23 -2.85
N ASP A 96 1.60 8.93 -4.14
CA ASP A 96 2.68 8.29 -4.89
C ASP A 96 3.91 9.21 -4.96
N ASP A 97 3.72 10.51 -5.18
CA ASP A 97 4.79 11.53 -5.13
C ASP A 97 5.45 11.59 -3.74
N PHE A 98 4.67 11.50 -2.66
CA PHE A 98 5.20 11.47 -1.29
C PHE A 98 6.10 10.24 -1.06
N LEU A 99 5.66 9.07 -1.53
CA LEU A 99 6.45 7.84 -1.42
C LEU A 99 7.74 7.93 -2.23
N GLU A 100 7.65 8.38 -3.49
CA GLU A 100 8.80 8.51 -4.38
C GLU A 100 9.84 9.48 -3.81
N ASN A 101 9.41 10.69 -3.42
CA ASN A 101 10.28 11.73 -2.87
C ASN A 101 10.94 11.31 -1.55
N SER A 102 10.27 10.44 -0.79
CA SER A 102 10.77 9.93 0.50
C SER A 102 11.60 8.66 0.36
N ASN A 103 11.83 8.17 -0.87
CA ASN A 103 12.41 6.83 -1.12
C ASN A 103 11.68 5.75 -0.29
N MET A 104 10.36 5.80 -0.26
CA MET A 104 9.50 4.86 0.43
C MET A 104 8.81 3.93 -0.58
N LEU A 105 8.52 2.70 -0.15
CA LEU A 105 7.79 1.73 -0.94
C LEU A 105 6.72 1.08 -0.07
N ASP A 106 5.49 1.05 -0.57
CA ASP A 106 4.38 0.46 0.16
C ASP A 106 4.36 -1.07 0.06
N LEU A 107 3.61 -1.72 0.96
CA LEU A 107 3.51 -3.18 1.01
C LEU A 107 2.91 -3.79 -0.26
N ILE A 108 2.05 -3.07 -0.97
CA ILE A 108 1.38 -3.56 -2.18
C ILE A 108 2.35 -3.52 -3.36
N ASP A 109 3.20 -2.50 -3.44
CA ASP A 109 4.22 -2.39 -4.48
C ASP A 109 5.31 -3.45 -4.29
N VAL A 110 5.66 -3.76 -3.04
CA VAL A 110 6.53 -4.90 -2.70
C VAL A 110 5.89 -6.21 -3.15
N TYR A 111 4.61 -6.40 -2.84
CA TYR A 111 3.85 -7.56 -3.27
C TYR A 111 3.86 -7.74 -4.79
N LYS A 112 3.56 -6.67 -5.54
CA LYS A 112 3.57 -6.67 -7.01
C LYS A 112 4.96 -7.00 -7.56
N LYS A 113 6.01 -6.38 -7.03
CA LYS A 113 7.40 -6.61 -7.45
C LYS A 113 7.85 -8.04 -7.18
N CYS A 114 7.49 -8.60 -6.02
CA CYS A 114 7.75 -10.01 -5.70
C CYS A 114 7.01 -10.95 -6.67
N ARG A 115 5.74 -10.68 -6.99
CA ARG A 115 4.98 -11.52 -7.94
C ARG A 115 5.60 -11.57 -9.34
N ILE A 116 6.13 -10.45 -9.84
CA ILE A 116 6.80 -10.41 -11.14
C ILE A 116 8.05 -11.31 -11.14
N LEU A 117 8.74 -11.45 -10.01
CA LEU A 117 9.86 -12.38 -9.88
C LEU A 117 9.40 -13.83 -9.74
N THR A 118 8.35 -14.09 -8.96
CA THR A 118 7.83 -15.45 -8.76
C THR A 118 7.16 -15.99 -10.02
N SER A 119 6.61 -15.18 -10.93
CA SER A 119 6.15 -15.68 -12.22
C SER A 119 7.27 -16.31 -13.08
N ASN A 120 8.54 -16.05 -12.75
CA ASN A 120 9.70 -16.69 -13.36
C ASN A 120 10.24 -17.90 -12.56
N CYS A 121 9.68 -18.23 -11.40
CA CYS A 121 10.16 -19.29 -10.51
C CYS A 121 8.96 -20.02 -9.85
N GLU A 122 8.82 -21.33 -10.11
CA GLU A 122 7.67 -22.22 -9.82
C GLU A 122 7.24 -22.38 -8.33
N ASN A 123 7.52 -21.43 -7.44
CA ASN A 123 7.23 -21.54 -6.01
C ASN A 123 5.86 -20.97 -5.63
N ASN A 124 4.92 -21.88 -5.39
CA ASN A 124 3.51 -21.66 -5.03
C ASN A 124 3.23 -21.12 -3.61
N ASN A 125 4.12 -20.32 -3.01
CA ASN A 125 3.95 -19.81 -1.64
C ASN A 125 3.57 -18.31 -1.57
N THR A 126 3.06 -17.74 -2.66
CA THR A 126 2.70 -16.32 -2.70
C THR A 126 1.35 -16.07 -2.02
N ILE A 127 1.31 -15.08 -1.12
CA ILE A 127 0.09 -14.61 -0.46
C ILE A 127 -0.93 -14.16 -1.53
N CYS A 128 -2.20 -14.52 -1.37
CA CYS A 128 -3.26 -14.03 -2.26
C CYS A 128 -3.58 -12.55 -1.92
N PRO A 129 -3.93 -11.66 -2.89
CA PRO A 129 -4.20 -10.24 -2.61
C PRO A 129 -5.23 -10.01 -1.50
N VAL A 130 -6.26 -10.86 -1.43
CA VAL A 130 -7.30 -10.83 -0.39
C VAL A 130 -6.72 -11.15 1.00
N GLN A 131 -5.77 -12.08 1.09
CA GLN A 131 -5.10 -12.42 2.36
C GLN A 131 -4.17 -11.31 2.87
N LEU A 132 -3.61 -10.49 1.97
CA LEU A 132 -2.80 -9.33 2.33
C LEU A 132 -3.70 -8.21 2.88
N LEU A 133 -4.86 -7.99 2.25
CA LEU A 133 -5.86 -7.01 2.68
C LEU A 133 -6.45 -7.34 4.05
N ASP A 134 -6.94 -8.58 4.23
CA ASP A 134 -7.69 -9.00 5.43
C ASP A 134 -6.84 -9.10 6.70
N LYS A 135 -5.51 -9.26 6.61
CA LYS A 135 -4.69 -9.64 7.78
C LYS A 135 -3.60 -8.64 8.19
N GLU A 136 -3.17 -7.75 7.31
CA GLU A 136 -2.21 -6.70 7.63
C GLU A 136 -2.86 -5.32 7.71
N ILE A 137 -4.00 -5.13 7.05
CA ILE A 137 -4.54 -3.79 6.81
C ILE A 137 -5.88 -3.55 7.52
N PHE A 138 -6.65 -4.61 7.73
CA PHE A 138 -7.82 -4.62 8.62
C PHE A 138 -7.71 -5.78 9.61
N PRO A 139 -6.81 -5.74 10.61
CA PRO A 139 -6.81 -6.78 11.62
C PRO A 139 -8.19 -6.81 12.30
N GLU A 140 -8.93 -7.92 12.17
CA GLU A 140 -10.14 -8.15 12.96
C GLU A 140 -9.79 -7.97 14.44
N TYR A 141 -10.43 -7.00 15.08
CA TYR A 141 -10.36 -6.77 16.53
C TYR A 141 -11.13 -7.85 17.30
#